data_AF-K1XR16-F1
#
_entry.id   AF-K1XR16-F1
#
_cell.length_a   1.000
_cell.length_b   1.000
_cell.length_c   1.000
_cell.angle_alpha   90.00
_cell.angle_beta   90.00
_cell.angle_gamma   90.00
#
_symmetry.space_group_name_H-M   'P 1'
#
loop_
_entity.id
_entity.type
_entity.pdbx_description
1 polymer ?
#
loop_
_entity_poly.entity_id
_entity_poly.type
_entity_poly.pdbx_seq_one_letter_code
_entity_poly.pdbx_strand_id
1 'polypeptide(L)'
;MASAKPLTSLVARSRPTASLCRSVRTFTPTSSPWASFSTSSIRAATPSGPPPAGFRLPKPERWYESQESTLDKAGKFFLLTEMARGMYVVLENYFRPPYTIYYPFEKGPISPRFRGEHALRRYPSGEERCIACKLCEAICPAQAITIEAEERQDGSRRTTRYDIDMTKCIYCGFCQESCPVDAIVESPNAEYVTETREELLYNKEKLLANGDKWEPELAAAARADAPYR
;
A
#
# COMPACT_ATOMS: atom_id res chain seq x y z
N MET A 1 43.91 59.46 8.99
CA MET A 1 45.01 59.17 9.94
C MET A 1 44.96 57.66 10.22
N ALA A 2 45.54 56.82 9.35
CA ALA A 2 46.94 56.42 9.34
C ALA A 2 47.40 55.83 10.69
N SER A 3 47.49 54.51 10.82
CA SER A 3 48.77 53.81 10.95
C SER A 3 48.59 52.29 11.14
N ALA A 4 49.62 51.55 10.78
CA ALA A 4 49.63 50.15 10.37
C ALA A 4 50.11 49.17 11.47
N LYS A 5 49.69 47.89 11.32
CA LYS A 5 50.39 46.58 11.47
C LYS A 5 51.79 46.56 12.15
N PRO A 6 52.20 45.48 12.85
CA PRO A 6 52.64 44.25 12.15
C PRO A 6 52.45 42.87 12.80
N LEU A 7 52.49 41.88 11.90
CA LEU A 7 52.71 40.44 12.09
C LEU A 7 54.22 40.14 12.20
N THR A 8 54.59 39.15 13.01
CA THR A 8 55.80 38.27 12.94
C THR A 8 55.72 37.30 14.14
N SER A 9 56.23 36.07 14.17
CA SER A 9 56.82 35.15 13.19
C SER A 9 56.75 33.72 13.76
N LEU A 10 56.76 32.75 12.85
CA LEU A 10 56.98 31.30 12.97
C LEU A 10 57.87 30.80 14.13
N VAL A 11 57.48 29.66 14.73
CA VAL A 11 58.41 28.57 15.11
C VAL A 11 57.75 27.21 14.82
N ALA A 12 58.51 26.34 14.16
CA ALA A 12 58.14 25.00 13.75
C ALA A 12 58.69 23.91 14.70
N ARG A 13 58.16 22.68 14.52
CA ARG A 13 58.61 21.36 15.04
C ARG A 13 57.97 20.97 16.37
N SER A 14 57.51 19.74 16.62
CA SER A 14 57.79 18.42 16.02
C SER A 14 56.63 17.44 16.28
N ARG A 15 56.31 16.58 15.31
CA ARG A 15 55.49 15.37 15.54
C ARG A 15 56.32 14.31 16.28
N PRO A 16 55.69 13.48 17.14
CA PRO A 16 56.01 12.07 17.17
C PRO A 16 54.80 11.22 16.76
N THR A 17 55.08 10.30 15.86
CA THR A 17 54.23 9.22 15.39
C THR A 17 54.17 8.07 16.40
N ALA A 18 53.05 7.34 16.34
CA ALA A 18 52.80 5.97 16.80
C ALA A 18 52.45 5.76 18.29
N SER A 19 51.22 5.31 18.56
CA SER A 19 50.92 3.88 18.57
C SER A 19 49.40 3.65 18.70
N LEU A 20 48.90 2.76 17.85
CA LEU A 20 47.51 2.30 17.79
C LEU A 20 47.19 1.41 19.01
N CYS A 21 46.20 1.80 19.81
CA CYS A 21 45.43 0.84 20.60
C CYS A 21 43.94 1.04 20.33
N ARG A 22 43.37 0.04 19.65
CA ARG A 22 42.00 -0.10 19.21
C ARG A 22 41.07 -0.25 20.42
N SER A 23 40.45 0.84 20.86
CA SER A 23 39.31 0.77 21.79
C SER A 23 38.05 0.42 21.01
N VAL A 24 37.58 -0.81 21.20
CA VAL A 24 36.27 -1.28 20.73
C VAL A 24 35.20 -0.49 21.48
N ARG A 25 34.64 0.53 20.84
CA ARG A 25 33.45 1.23 21.34
C ARG A 25 32.26 0.30 21.21
N THR A 26 31.71 -0.08 22.36
CA THR A 26 30.40 -0.71 22.48
C THR A 26 29.35 0.21 21.87
N PHE A 27 28.63 -0.30 20.88
CA PHE A 27 27.52 0.38 20.21
C PHE A 27 26.34 0.42 21.19
N THR A 28 26.05 1.58 21.77
CA THR A 28 24.76 1.86 22.41
C THR A 28 23.81 2.38 21.32
N PRO A 29 22.73 1.67 20.96
CA PRO A 29 21.75 2.22 20.04
C PRO A 29 20.96 3.31 20.77
N THR A 30 21.17 4.55 20.32
CA THR A 30 20.28 5.68 20.58
C THR A 30 18.89 5.33 20.08
N SER A 31 17.93 5.21 20.99
CA SER A 31 16.51 5.05 20.69
C SER A 31 15.99 6.30 19.96
N SER A 32 15.63 6.15 18.69
CA SER A 32 14.75 7.09 18.00
C SER A 32 13.32 7.00 18.59
N PRO A 33 12.56 8.10 18.64
CA PRO A 33 11.22 8.11 19.21
C PRO A 33 10.18 7.71 18.17
N TRP A 34 10.35 6.55 17.52
CA TRP A 34 9.29 5.97 16.70
C TRP A 34 8.73 4.74 17.42
N ALA A 35 7.40 4.71 17.52
CA ALA A 35 6.55 3.71 18.16
C ALA A 35 6.25 3.92 19.65
N SER A 36 5.26 4.79 19.93
CA SER A 36 4.46 4.74 21.16
C SER A 36 2.97 4.59 20.85
N PHE A 37 2.63 3.76 19.86
CA PHE A 37 1.23 3.39 19.56
C PHE A 37 0.90 1.93 19.92
N SER A 38 1.76 1.26 20.68
CA SER A 38 1.47 -0.05 21.25
C SER A 38 1.94 -0.06 22.70
N THR A 39 1.00 -0.15 23.64
CA THR A 39 1.26 -0.42 25.07
C THR A 39 1.69 -1.86 25.33
N SER A 40 1.95 -2.63 24.27
CA SER A 40 2.40 -4.01 24.37
C SER A 40 3.92 -4.03 24.40
N SER A 41 4.51 -4.24 25.57
CA SER A 41 5.94 -4.58 25.63
C SER A 41 6.16 -5.90 24.87
N ILE A 42 6.99 -5.89 23.82
CA ILE A 42 7.44 -7.12 23.17
C ILE A 42 8.29 -7.88 24.19
N ARG A 43 7.71 -8.91 24.84
CA ARG A 43 8.47 -9.84 25.68
C ARG A 43 9.13 -10.85 24.74
N ALA A 44 10.43 -10.70 24.52
CA ALA A 44 11.23 -11.74 23.91
C ALA A 44 11.17 -12.99 24.82
N ALA A 45 10.71 -14.12 24.29
CA ALA A 45 10.79 -15.40 24.97
C ALA A 45 12.28 -15.77 25.09
N THR A 46 12.92 -15.39 26.18
CA THR A 46 14.30 -15.78 26.46
C THR A 46 14.35 -17.30 26.70
N PRO A 47 15.21 -18.08 26.02
CA PRO A 47 15.36 -19.51 26.27
C PRO A 47 15.99 -19.82 27.64
N SER A 48 16.57 -18.82 28.31
CA SER A 48 17.17 -18.94 29.64
C SER A 48 16.50 -17.98 30.64
N GLY A 49 15.58 -18.51 31.45
CA GLY A 49 14.91 -17.83 32.57
C GLY A 49 13.78 -18.70 33.13
N PRO A 50 13.42 -18.57 34.42
CA PRO A 50 12.24 -19.27 34.95
C PRO A 50 10.99 -18.79 34.18
N PRO A 51 10.06 -19.70 33.83
CA PRO A 51 8.86 -19.31 33.10
C PRO A 51 8.04 -18.29 33.88
N PRO A 52 7.28 -17.40 33.21
CA PRO A 52 6.45 -16.41 33.90
C PRO A 52 5.46 -17.08 34.86
N ALA A 53 5.10 -16.41 35.95
CA ALA A 53 4.11 -16.92 36.90
C ALA A 53 2.79 -17.27 36.18
N GLY A 54 2.25 -18.46 36.41
CA GLY A 54 1.05 -18.96 35.71
C GLY A 54 1.27 -19.51 34.31
N PHE A 55 2.53 -19.63 33.84
CA PHE A 55 2.84 -20.27 32.56
C PHE A 55 2.45 -21.76 32.52
N ARG A 56 2.54 -22.44 33.66
CA ARG A 56 2.05 -23.81 33.79
C ARG A 56 0.54 -23.79 33.93
N LEU A 57 -0.15 -24.30 32.92
CA LEU A 57 -1.60 -24.51 32.97
C LEU A 57 -1.97 -25.37 34.18
N PRO A 58 -3.12 -25.09 34.84
CA PRO A 58 -3.63 -25.97 35.87
C PRO A 58 -3.92 -27.36 35.30
N LYS A 59 -3.86 -28.38 36.16
CA LYS A 59 -4.26 -29.74 35.79
C LYS A 59 -5.72 -29.70 35.29
N PRO A 60 -6.07 -30.41 34.20
CA PRO A 60 -7.46 -30.49 33.76
C PRO A 60 -8.33 -31.13 34.84
N GLU A 61 -9.53 -30.60 35.02
CA GLU A 61 -10.50 -31.11 35.99
C GLU A 61 -10.95 -32.52 35.61
N ARG A 62 -11.01 -33.41 36.60
CA ARG A 62 -11.56 -34.76 36.42
C ARG A 62 -13.07 -34.74 36.66
N TRP A 63 -13.78 -35.76 36.16
CA TRP A 63 -15.25 -35.82 36.20
C TRP A 63 -15.87 -35.77 37.61
N TYR A 64 -15.16 -36.22 38.65
CA TYR A 64 -15.59 -36.16 40.06
C TYR A 64 -15.26 -34.83 40.75
N GLU A 65 -14.38 -34.02 40.15
CA GLU A 65 -13.96 -32.71 40.65
C GLU A 65 -14.87 -31.59 40.11
N SER A 66 -15.74 -31.91 39.13
CA SER A 66 -16.61 -30.93 38.49
C SER A 66 -17.74 -30.49 39.42
N GLN A 67 -17.99 -29.19 39.47
CA GLN A 67 -19.02 -28.59 40.32
C GLN A 67 -20.45 -28.70 39.74
N GLU A 68 -20.58 -29.03 38.45
CA GLU A 68 -21.89 -29.21 37.79
C GLU A 68 -22.49 -30.60 38.05
N SER A 69 -23.81 -30.65 38.28
CA SER A 69 -24.51 -31.91 38.49
C SER A 69 -24.50 -32.78 37.22
N THR A 70 -24.46 -34.10 37.39
CA THR A 70 -24.43 -35.06 36.27
C THR A 70 -25.71 -35.02 35.44
N LEU A 71 -26.85 -34.73 36.07
CA LEU A 71 -28.15 -34.59 35.40
C LEU A 71 -28.20 -33.34 34.52
N ASP A 72 -27.62 -32.22 34.95
CA ASP A 72 -27.57 -31.00 34.14
C ASP A 72 -26.70 -31.18 32.88
N LYS A 73 -25.58 -31.91 33.00
CA LYS A 73 -24.74 -32.24 31.85
C LYS A 73 -25.44 -33.15 30.85
N ALA A 74 -26.14 -34.18 31.36
CA ALA A 74 -26.94 -35.06 30.51
C ALA A 74 -28.08 -34.28 29.84
N GLY A 75 -28.73 -33.37 30.56
CA GLY A 75 -29.76 -32.47 30.03
C GLY A 75 -29.23 -31.61 28.88
N LYS A 76 -28.11 -30.90 29.07
CA LYS A 76 -27.44 -30.12 28.01
C LYS A 76 -27.11 -30.98 26.79
N PHE A 77 -26.54 -32.18 27.01
CA PHE A 77 -26.13 -33.10 25.95
C PHE A 77 -27.30 -33.67 25.14
N PHE A 78 -28.36 -34.16 25.79
CA PHE A 78 -29.50 -34.76 25.10
C PHE A 78 -30.47 -33.73 24.52
N LEU A 79 -30.65 -32.58 25.19
CA LEU A 79 -31.55 -31.51 24.72
C LEU A 79 -30.85 -30.50 23.81
N LEU A 80 -29.54 -30.65 23.58
CA LEU A 80 -28.74 -29.84 22.65
C LEU A 80 -28.96 -28.34 22.85
N THR A 81 -28.93 -27.91 24.11
CA THR A 81 -29.31 -26.54 24.50
C THR A 81 -28.45 -25.47 23.84
N GLU A 82 -27.16 -25.76 23.62
CA GLU A 82 -26.25 -24.90 22.86
C GLU A 82 -26.63 -24.80 21.36
N MET A 83 -27.15 -25.87 20.76
CA MET A 83 -27.61 -25.84 19.37
C MET A 83 -28.87 -25.00 19.25
N ALA A 84 -29.81 -25.13 20.20
CA ALA A 84 -31.00 -24.29 20.25
C ALA A 84 -30.64 -22.80 20.44
N ARG A 85 -29.66 -22.49 21.29
CA ARG A 85 -29.13 -21.13 21.44
C ARG A 85 -28.52 -20.61 20.14
N GLY A 86 -27.76 -21.43 19.42
CA GLY A 86 -27.22 -21.09 18.10
C GLY A 86 -28.32 -20.81 17.07
N MET A 87 -29.35 -21.65 17.04
CA MET A 87 -30.52 -21.46 16.17
C MET A 87 -31.24 -20.14 16.47
N TYR A 88 -31.35 -19.76 17.75
CA TYR A 88 -31.95 -18.49 18.14
C TYR A 88 -31.16 -17.28 17.61
N VAL A 89 -29.82 -17.31 17.65
CA VAL A 89 -28.98 -16.24 17.07
C VAL A 89 -29.16 -16.14 15.55
N VAL A 90 -29.33 -17.27 14.86
CA VAL A 90 -29.64 -17.27 13.42
C VAL A 90 -31.03 -16.68 13.17
N LEU A 91 -32.01 -17.02 14.00
CA LEU A 91 -33.36 -16.46 13.93
C LEU A 91 -33.37 -14.94 14.17
N GLU A 92 -32.53 -14.43 15.07
CA GLU A 92 -32.36 -12.97 15.24
C GLU A 92 -31.85 -12.30 13.95
N ASN A 93 -30.91 -12.92 13.24
CA ASN A 93 -30.41 -12.39 11.97
C ASN A 93 -31.49 -12.35 10.88
N TYR A 94 -32.46 -13.26 10.90
CA TYR A 94 -33.56 -13.28 9.95
C TYR A 94 -34.46 -12.03 10.05
N PHE A 95 -34.60 -11.46 11.25
CA PHE A 95 -35.38 -10.24 11.47
C PHE A 95 -34.59 -8.94 11.25
N ARG A 96 -33.29 -9.02 10.95
CA ARG A 96 -32.49 -7.85 10.57
C ARG A 96 -32.69 -7.54 9.08
N PRO A 97 -32.70 -6.26 8.66
CA PRO A 97 -32.77 -5.93 7.25
C PRO A 97 -31.54 -6.45 6.49
N PRO A 98 -31.68 -6.93 5.24
CA PRO A 98 -30.56 -7.44 4.45
C PRO A 98 -29.62 -6.30 4.02
N TYR A 99 -28.33 -6.59 3.93
CA TYR A 99 -27.30 -5.65 3.49
C TYR A 99 -27.08 -5.63 1.96
N THR A 100 -27.89 -6.36 1.21
CA THR A 100 -27.72 -6.53 -0.24
C THR A 100 -28.07 -5.24 -0.99
N ILE A 101 -27.16 -4.78 -1.84
CA ILE A 101 -27.42 -3.71 -2.82
C ILE A 101 -27.86 -4.33 -4.16
N TYR A 102 -28.73 -3.65 -4.89
CA TYR A 102 -29.23 -4.15 -6.18
C TYR A 102 -28.32 -3.71 -7.35
N TYR A 103 -27.17 -4.37 -7.50
CA TYR A 103 -26.35 -4.22 -8.70
C TYR A 103 -27.13 -4.75 -9.93
N PRO A 104 -27.22 -4.02 -11.06
CA PRO A 104 -26.43 -2.86 -11.50
C PRO A 104 -27.03 -1.46 -11.23
N PHE A 105 -28.22 -1.38 -10.65
CA PHE A 105 -28.92 -0.10 -10.44
C PHE A 105 -28.34 0.70 -9.28
N GLU A 106 -27.87 0.00 -8.24
CA GLU A 106 -27.18 0.56 -7.09
C GLU A 106 -25.73 0.06 -7.08
N LYS A 107 -24.77 1.00 -7.12
CA LYS A 107 -23.34 0.68 -7.05
C LYS A 107 -22.81 0.92 -5.64
N GLY A 108 -21.80 0.13 -5.26
CA GLY A 108 -21.10 0.32 -3.99
C GLY A 108 -20.39 1.69 -3.94
N PRO A 109 -20.14 2.25 -2.74
CA PRO A 109 -19.42 3.50 -2.61
C PRO A 109 -17.96 3.35 -3.05
N ILE A 110 -17.51 4.19 -3.98
CA ILE A 110 -16.14 4.20 -4.50
C ILE A 110 -15.41 5.44 -3.97
N SER A 111 -14.18 5.26 -3.47
CA SER A 111 -13.34 6.38 -3.04
C SER A 111 -12.65 7.07 -4.23
N PRO A 112 -12.26 8.34 -4.13
CA PRO A 112 -11.48 9.03 -5.18
C PRO A 112 -10.12 8.37 -5.50
N ARG A 113 -9.63 7.49 -4.63
CA ARG A 113 -8.36 6.77 -4.77
C ARG A 113 -8.51 5.38 -5.40
N PHE A 114 -9.70 5.06 -5.87
CA PHE A 114 -9.94 3.77 -6.51
C PHE A 114 -9.07 3.60 -7.75
N ARG A 115 -8.56 2.37 -7.93
CA ARG A 115 -7.63 1.99 -8.99
C ARG A 115 -8.34 1.05 -9.96
N GLY A 116 -8.70 1.56 -11.14
CA GLY A 116 -9.44 0.82 -12.17
C GLY A 116 -8.76 0.86 -13.54
N GLU A 117 -9.55 1.04 -14.60
CA GLU A 117 -9.07 1.05 -16.00
C GLU A 117 -8.03 2.17 -16.23
N HIS A 118 -6.96 1.89 -16.97
CA HIS A 118 -5.94 2.89 -17.24
C HIS A 118 -6.37 3.89 -18.32
N ALA A 119 -5.94 5.13 -18.17
CA ALA A 119 -6.22 6.21 -19.10
C ALA A 119 -5.00 7.13 -19.28
N LEU A 120 -4.79 7.60 -20.50
CA LEU A 120 -3.80 8.63 -20.83
C LEU A 120 -4.49 9.99 -20.92
N ARG A 121 -4.07 10.95 -20.10
CA ARG A 121 -4.69 12.27 -20.02
C ARG A 121 -4.03 13.29 -20.95
N ARG A 122 -4.80 14.33 -21.26
CA ARG A 122 -4.36 15.51 -22.01
C ARG A 122 -4.21 16.73 -21.11
N TYR A 123 -3.42 17.68 -21.56
CA TYR A 123 -3.43 19.04 -21.04
C TYR A 123 -4.74 19.75 -21.44
N PRO A 124 -5.13 20.84 -20.77
CA PRO A 124 -6.28 21.65 -21.18
C PRO A 124 -6.12 22.26 -22.59
N SER A 125 -4.90 22.30 -23.14
CA SER A 125 -4.62 22.69 -24.53
C SER A 125 -4.96 21.60 -25.56
N GLY A 126 -5.31 20.38 -25.12
CA GLY A 126 -5.56 19.21 -25.99
C GLY A 126 -4.32 18.35 -26.28
N GLU A 127 -3.13 18.83 -25.93
CA GLU A 127 -1.88 18.09 -26.11
C GLU A 127 -1.78 16.93 -25.11
N GLU A 128 -1.22 15.79 -25.52
CA GLU A 128 -1.02 14.66 -24.60
C GLU A 128 0.02 14.99 -23.51
N ARG A 129 -0.24 14.55 -22.27
CA ARG A 129 0.67 14.83 -21.15
C ARG A 129 1.96 14.02 -21.21
N CYS A 130 1.94 12.85 -21.86
CA CYS A 130 3.06 11.92 -21.88
C CYS A 130 4.29 12.51 -22.60
N ILE A 131 5.42 12.52 -21.91
CA ILE A 131 6.73 12.97 -22.43
C ILE A 131 7.70 11.82 -22.74
N ALA A 132 7.19 10.58 -22.81
CA ALA A 132 7.96 9.37 -23.06
C ALA A 132 9.21 9.21 -22.16
N CYS A 133 9.08 9.51 -20.86
CA CYS A 133 10.16 9.42 -19.89
C CYS A 133 10.53 7.97 -19.49
N LYS A 134 9.62 7.02 -19.73
CA LYS A 134 9.77 5.58 -19.43
C LYS A 134 9.90 5.21 -17.93
N LEU A 135 9.60 6.13 -17.01
CA LEU A 135 9.58 5.82 -15.57
C LEU A 135 8.48 4.79 -15.23
N CYS A 136 7.30 4.92 -15.84
CA CYS A 136 6.17 4.01 -15.61
C CYS A 136 6.49 2.57 -16.04
N GLU A 137 7.28 2.40 -17.11
CA GLU A 137 7.73 1.10 -17.60
C GLU A 137 8.74 0.48 -16.61
N ALA A 138 9.68 1.28 -16.10
CA ALA A 138 10.69 0.81 -15.16
C ALA A 138 10.11 0.41 -13.79
N ILE A 139 9.09 1.12 -13.29
CA ILE A 139 8.51 0.84 -11.97
C ILE A 139 7.46 -0.28 -11.99
N CYS A 140 6.95 -0.65 -13.17
CA CYS A 140 5.88 -1.64 -13.29
C CYS A 140 6.36 -3.02 -12.77
N PRO A 141 5.80 -3.53 -11.66
CA PRO A 141 6.30 -4.77 -11.05
C PRO A 141 6.06 -6.00 -11.93
N ALA A 142 4.99 -5.97 -12.74
CA ALA A 142 4.62 -7.04 -13.66
C ALA A 142 5.13 -6.81 -15.10
N GLN A 143 5.86 -5.72 -15.35
CA GLN A 143 6.37 -5.34 -16.68
C GLN A 143 5.28 -5.40 -17.77
N ALA A 144 4.10 -4.87 -17.45
CA ALA A 144 2.92 -4.86 -18.34
C ALA A 144 2.97 -3.76 -19.41
N ILE A 145 3.81 -2.74 -19.22
CA ILE A 145 3.87 -1.54 -20.06
C ILE A 145 5.07 -1.68 -21.01
N THR A 146 4.88 -1.34 -22.29
CA THR A 146 5.98 -1.22 -23.25
C THR A 146 5.92 0.12 -23.96
N ILE A 147 7.04 0.87 -23.94
CA ILE A 147 7.07 2.25 -24.44
C ILE A 147 8.20 2.43 -25.47
N GLU A 148 7.85 2.97 -26.63
CA GLU A 148 8.79 3.45 -27.64
C GLU A 148 8.62 4.96 -27.82
N ALA A 149 9.74 5.66 -27.98
CA ALA A 149 9.80 7.12 -27.96
C ALA A 149 10.53 7.61 -29.21
N GLU A 150 9.93 8.55 -29.92
CA GLU A 150 10.52 9.22 -31.07
C GLU A 150 10.32 10.74 -30.97
N GLU A 151 11.12 11.48 -31.73
CA GLU A 151 10.97 12.92 -31.85
C GLU A 151 9.88 13.24 -32.87
N ARG A 152 8.87 14.01 -32.44
CA ARG A 152 7.82 14.49 -33.34
C ARG A 152 8.38 15.59 -34.26
N GLN A 153 7.68 15.89 -35.36
CA GLN A 153 8.00 16.99 -36.28
C GLN A 153 8.20 18.35 -35.58
N ASP A 154 7.56 18.54 -34.42
CA ASP A 154 7.65 19.77 -33.61
C ASP A 154 8.88 19.81 -32.68
N GLY A 155 9.76 18.80 -32.73
CA GLY A 155 10.90 18.63 -31.82
C GLY A 155 10.52 18.13 -30.42
N SER A 156 9.24 17.91 -30.15
CA SER A 156 8.78 17.36 -28.88
C SER A 156 8.98 15.84 -28.82
N ARG A 157 9.52 15.34 -27.71
CA ARG A 157 9.64 13.89 -27.46
C ARG A 157 8.28 13.29 -27.09
N ARG A 158 7.78 12.36 -27.92
CA ARG A 158 6.47 11.70 -27.73
C ARG A 158 6.57 10.20 -27.90
N THR A 159 5.54 9.48 -27.47
CA THR A 159 5.47 8.03 -27.62
C THR A 159 4.88 7.68 -28.98
N THR A 160 5.54 6.81 -29.72
CA THR A 160 4.95 6.17 -30.91
C THR A 160 4.13 4.97 -30.51
N ARG A 161 4.68 4.18 -29.59
CA ARG A 161 4.05 3.00 -28.99
C ARG A 161 3.95 3.16 -27.49
N TYR A 162 2.75 2.92 -26.97
CA TYR A 162 2.48 2.90 -25.54
C TYR A 162 1.42 1.84 -25.30
N ASP A 163 1.88 0.62 -25.00
CA ASP A 163 0.99 -0.52 -24.88
C ASP A 163 0.95 -0.99 -23.44
N ILE A 164 -0.23 -1.38 -22.97
CA ILE A 164 -0.43 -1.99 -21.66
C ILE A 164 -1.19 -3.29 -21.84
N ASP A 165 -0.59 -4.37 -21.34
CA ASP A 165 -1.26 -5.65 -21.22
C ASP A 165 -2.06 -5.71 -19.90
N MET A 166 -3.38 -5.54 -19.97
CA MET A 166 -4.24 -5.61 -18.79
C MET A 166 -4.29 -6.99 -18.16
N THR A 167 -3.85 -8.04 -18.87
CA THR A 167 -3.75 -9.40 -18.32
C THR A 167 -2.52 -9.58 -17.43
N LYS A 168 -1.50 -8.74 -17.59
CA LYS A 168 -0.32 -8.70 -16.72
C LYS A 168 -0.44 -7.66 -15.60
N CYS A 169 -1.21 -6.61 -15.83
CA CYS A 169 -1.35 -5.52 -14.87
C CYS A 169 -1.98 -6.01 -13.55
N ILE A 170 -1.38 -5.60 -12.43
CA ILE A 170 -1.87 -5.93 -11.08
C ILE A 170 -2.61 -4.77 -10.40
N TYR A 171 -2.89 -3.68 -11.13
CA TYR A 171 -3.63 -2.49 -10.64
C TYR A 171 -3.07 -1.90 -9.33
N CYS A 172 -1.74 -1.85 -9.22
CA CYS A 172 -1.04 -1.30 -8.07
C CYS A 172 -0.97 0.25 -8.08
N GLY A 173 -1.11 0.86 -9.26
CA GLY A 173 -0.99 2.30 -9.50
C GLY A 173 0.35 2.96 -9.23
N PHE A 174 1.45 2.20 -9.19
CA PHE A 174 2.79 2.79 -9.21
C PHE A 174 3.06 3.59 -10.49
N CYS A 175 2.43 3.24 -11.60
CA CYS A 175 2.50 4.01 -12.85
C CYS A 175 1.91 5.42 -12.68
N GLN A 176 0.86 5.57 -11.88
CA GLN A 176 0.21 6.85 -11.61
C GLN A 176 1.05 7.73 -10.67
N GLU A 177 1.70 7.14 -9.67
CA GLU A 177 2.53 7.86 -8.71
C GLU A 177 3.93 8.20 -9.25
N SER A 178 4.46 7.38 -10.15
CA SER A 178 5.77 7.60 -10.77
C SER A 178 5.75 8.60 -11.92
N CYS A 179 4.58 8.95 -12.44
CA CYS A 179 4.49 9.82 -13.60
C CYS A 179 4.77 11.28 -13.19
N PRO A 180 5.83 11.94 -13.69
CA PRO A 180 6.17 13.30 -13.25
C PRO A 180 5.21 14.37 -13.78
N VAL A 181 4.32 14.02 -14.70
CA VAL A 181 3.43 14.93 -15.44
C VAL A 181 1.96 14.50 -15.36
N ASP A 182 1.64 13.51 -14.51
CA ASP A 182 0.31 12.90 -14.38
C ASP A 182 -0.31 12.48 -15.72
N ALA A 183 0.49 11.87 -16.60
CA ALA A 183 0.05 11.44 -17.92
C ALA A 183 -0.80 10.17 -17.88
N ILE A 184 -0.31 9.13 -17.19
CA ILE A 184 -1.06 7.89 -17.00
C ILE A 184 -1.74 7.93 -15.64
N VAL A 185 -3.02 7.61 -15.62
CA VAL A 185 -3.82 7.53 -14.40
C VAL A 185 -4.70 6.28 -14.42
N GLU A 186 -5.06 5.81 -13.24
CA GLU A 186 -6.08 4.79 -13.06
C GLU A 186 -7.44 5.47 -12.86
N SER A 187 -8.42 5.07 -13.65
CA SER A 187 -9.78 5.61 -13.63
C SER A 187 -10.66 4.90 -12.59
N PRO A 188 -11.83 5.48 -12.23
CA PRO A 188 -12.79 4.81 -11.37
C PRO A 188 -13.51 3.62 -12.05
N ASN A 189 -13.29 3.39 -13.35
CA ASN A 189 -13.99 2.35 -14.09
C ASN A 189 -13.47 0.95 -13.73
N ALA A 190 -14.34 0.09 -13.23
CA ALA A 190 -14.07 -1.33 -13.00
C ALA A 190 -14.79 -2.25 -14.00
N GLU A 191 -15.74 -1.71 -14.78
CA GLU A 191 -16.69 -2.46 -15.58
C GLU A 191 -16.26 -2.45 -17.06
N TYR A 192 -15.16 -3.13 -17.37
CA TYR A 192 -14.61 -3.24 -18.74
C TYR A 192 -14.26 -4.69 -19.10
N VAL A 193 -15.02 -5.65 -18.58
CA VAL A 193 -14.86 -7.07 -18.94
C VAL A 193 -15.12 -7.22 -20.44
N THR A 194 -14.20 -7.91 -21.11
CA THR A 194 -14.24 -8.21 -22.55
C THR A 194 -14.42 -9.70 -22.77
N GLU A 195 -14.97 -10.08 -23.93
CA GLU A 195 -15.18 -11.48 -24.29
C GLU A 195 -13.87 -12.14 -24.75
N THR A 196 -13.00 -11.37 -25.42
CA THR A 196 -11.71 -11.87 -25.92
C THR A 196 -10.54 -11.29 -25.13
N ARG A 197 -9.43 -12.04 -25.14
CA ARG A 197 -8.16 -11.60 -24.53
C ARG A 197 -7.49 -10.47 -25.31
N GLU A 198 -7.64 -10.46 -26.63
CA GLU A 198 -6.99 -9.50 -27.51
C GLU A 198 -7.46 -8.08 -27.24
N GLU A 199 -8.73 -7.92 -26.85
CA GLU A 199 -9.29 -6.64 -26.45
C GLU A 199 -8.62 -6.06 -25.19
N LEU A 200 -8.03 -6.88 -24.31
CA LEU A 200 -7.31 -6.46 -23.09
C LEU A 200 -5.86 -6.01 -23.34
N LEU A 201 -5.37 -6.16 -24.57
CA LEU A 201 -4.09 -5.63 -24.99
C LEU A 201 -4.30 -4.20 -25.49
N TYR A 202 -4.14 -3.23 -24.60
CA TYR A 202 -4.45 -1.84 -24.91
C TYR A 202 -3.28 -1.18 -25.62
N ASN A 203 -3.58 -0.57 -26.77
CA ASN A 203 -2.67 0.33 -27.47
C ASN A 203 -2.80 1.76 -26.95
N LYS A 204 -1.86 2.63 -27.36
CA LYS A 204 -1.86 4.06 -27.03
C LYS A 204 -3.19 4.75 -27.33
N GLU A 205 -3.77 4.45 -28.49
CA GLU A 205 -5.02 5.07 -28.96
C GLU A 205 -6.20 4.73 -28.06
N LYS A 206 -6.29 3.47 -27.62
CA LYS A 206 -7.34 3.02 -26.70
C LYS A 206 -7.23 3.73 -25.35
N LEU A 207 -6.01 3.87 -24.84
CA LEU A 207 -5.75 4.57 -23.58
C LEU A 207 -6.05 6.07 -23.66
N LEU A 208 -5.79 6.72 -24.81
CA LEU A 208 -6.16 8.11 -25.06
C LEU A 208 -7.68 8.26 -25.17
N ALA A 209 -8.36 7.37 -25.88
CA ALA A 209 -9.83 7.37 -25.97
C ALA A 209 -10.49 7.19 -24.59
N ASN A 210 -9.91 6.35 -23.73
CA ASN A 210 -10.33 6.20 -22.34
C ASN A 210 -10.11 7.48 -21.54
N GLY A 211 -8.98 8.16 -21.73
CA GLY A 211 -8.71 9.47 -21.13
C GLY A 211 -9.74 10.50 -21.56
N ASP A 212 -9.99 10.62 -22.85
CA ASP A 212 -10.97 11.56 -23.40
C ASP A 212 -12.40 11.27 -22.89
N LYS A 213 -12.75 10.00 -22.69
CA LYS A 213 -14.05 9.57 -22.11
C LYS A 213 -14.18 9.92 -20.62
N TRP A 214 -13.14 9.68 -19.83
CA TRP A 214 -13.17 9.76 -18.37
C TRP A 214 -12.54 11.02 -17.77
N GLU A 215 -12.02 11.94 -18.59
CA GLU A 215 -11.34 13.17 -18.14
C GLU A 215 -12.10 13.99 -17.07
N PRO A 216 -13.43 14.24 -17.15
CA PRO A 216 -14.11 15.03 -16.12
C PRO A 216 -14.06 14.36 -14.74
N GLU A 217 -14.20 13.03 -14.69
CA GLU A 217 -14.13 12.25 -13.45
C GLU A 217 -12.69 12.14 -12.95
N LEU A 218 -11.73 11.88 -13.83
CA LEU A 218 -10.30 11.85 -13.52
C LEU A 218 -9.82 13.18 -12.96
N ALA A 219 -10.27 14.30 -13.53
CA ALA A 219 -9.97 15.64 -13.05
C ALA A 219 -10.63 15.95 -11.70
N ALA A 220 -11.84 15.42 -11.44
CA ALA A 220 -12.49 15.56 -10.13
C ALA A 220 -11.78 14.73 -9.05
N ALA A 221 -11.43 13.47 -9.35
CA ALA A 221 -10.70 12.58 -8.46
C ALA A 221 -9.30 13.11 -8.16
N ALA A 222 -8.57 13.57 -9.19
CA ALA A 222 -7.25 14.18 -9.02
C ALA A 222 -7.31 15.44 -8.15
N ARG A 223 -8.32 16.31 -8.32
CA ARG A 223 -8.50 17.49 -7.45
C ARG A 223 -8.78 17.11 -5.99
N ALA A 224 -9.49 16.01 -5.75
CA ALA A 224 -9.76 15.54 -4.40
C ALA A 224 -8.54 14.87 -3.74
N ASP A 225 -7.70 14.18 -4.51
CA ASP A 225 -6.55 13.41 -4.00
C ASP A 225 -5.22 14.18 -4.01
N ALA A 226 -5.08 15.23 -4.82
CA ALA A 226 -3.84 16.01 -4.96
C ALA A 226 -3.18 16.46 -3.64
N PRO A 227 -3.90 16.83 -2.56
CA PRO A 227 -3.26 17.23 -1.30
C PRO A 227 -2.52 16.11 -0.55
N TYR A 228 -2.73 14.85 -0.93
CA TYR A 228 -2.21 13.67 -0.24
C TYR A 228 -1.07 12.97 -1.00
N ARG A 229 -0.61 13.57 -2.10
CA ARG A 229 0.52 13.13 -2.93
C ARG A 229 1.57 14.22 -2.98
#